data_AF-A0A853BQY6-F1
#
_entry.id   AF-A0A853BQY6-F1
#
_cell.length_a   1.000
_cell.length_b   1.000
_cell.length_c   1.000
_cell.angle_alpha   90.00
_cell.angle_beta   90.00
_cell.angle_gamma   90.00
#
_symmetry.space_group_name_H-M   'P 1'
#
loop_
_entity.id
_entity.type
_entity.pdbx_description
1 polymer ?
#
loop_
_entity_poly.entity_id
_entity_poly.type
_entity_poly.pdbx_seq_one_letter_code
_entity_poly.pdbx_strand_id
1 'polypeptide(L)'
;MSEGSRWTTTALIDCEKGEFFVKAVPNRPGGLRDSVLREWVVNPFVRPVSPAVQWQAEDGDWVVLGFDRIDGRSADFSPGSSDLPKIIDVLNRISRIPIPEVAGDWEETRWDAFLPEKEIALVRGSDLLYVDVQPDNIMIGSGQTWAVDWEWPTKGAGFISPACFVVQLISGGHSPAAAETWVGNCIAWESADPAAIDAFARANARLQQHLAERFPEESWLAEMATAAEVWADHRLAG
;
A
#
# COMPACT_ATOMS: atom_id res chain seq x y z
N MET A 1 3.93 -4.11 22.18
CA MET A 1 5.36 -4.07 21.82
C MET A 1 5.47 -3.11 20.65
N SER A 2 6.26 -2.05 20.79
CA SER A 2 6.47 -1.06 19.73
C SER A 2 7.63 -1.51 18.87
N GLU A 3 7.37 -1.94 17.64
CA GLU A 3 8.39 -1.94 16.58
C GLU A 3 8.10 -0.72 15.72
N GLY A 4 8.68 0.42 16.12
CA GLY A 4 8.73 1.61 15.29
C GLY A 4 10.02 1.59 14.49
N SER A 5 9.94 1.75 13.18
CA SER A 5 11.11 2.15 12.38
C SER A 5 11.65 3.48 12.96
N ARG A 6 12.93 3.77 12.73
CA ARG A 6 13.80 4.72 13.45
C ARG A 6 13.26 6.16 13.67
N TRP A 7 12.09 6.52 13.15
CA TRP A 7 11.51 7.87 13.15
C TRP A 7 9.98 7.95 13.34
N THR A 8 9.24 6.83 13.32
CA THR A 8 7.78 6.78 13.57
C THR A 8 7.53 5.97 14.83
N THR A 9 6.77 6.52 15.78
CA THR A 9 6.39 5.81 17.00
C THR A 9 4.94 5.39 16.92
N THR A 10 4.67 4.10 17.09
CA THR A 10 3.33 3.54 17.18
C THR A 10 3.08 2.95 18.57
N ALA A 11 1.87 3.11 19.09
CA ALA A 11 1.48 2.59 20.39
C ALA A 11 -0.01 2.27 20.45
N LEU A 12 -0.37 1.23 21.20
CA LEU A 12 -1.73 1.06 21.69
C LEU A 12 -1.83 1.77 23.04
N ILE A 13 -2.80 2.66 23.18
CA ILE A 13 -3.07 3.36 24.43
C ILE A 13 -4.47 3.02 24.93
N ASP A 14 -4.59 2.89 26.25
CA ASP A 14 -5.85 2.81 26.97
C ASP A 14 -5.94 4.04 27.88
N CYS A 15 -7.04 4.78 27.80
CA CYS A 15 -7.26 6.00 28.56
C CYS A 15 -8.76 6.19 28.87
N GLU A 16 -9.09 7.20 29.66
CA GLU A 16 -10.49 7.52 30.03
C GLU A 16 -11.43 7.75 28.82
N LYS A 17 -10.87 8.02 27.63
CA LYS A 17 -11.61 8.24 26.38
C LYS A 17 -11.75 7.00 25.50
N GLY A 18 -11.19 5.86 25.92
CA GLY A 18 -11.20 4.59 25.19
C GLY A 18 -9.80 4.12 24.78
N GLU A 19 -9.79 3.08 23.96
CA GLU A 19 -8.57 2.46 23.43
C GLU A 19 -8.28 2.97 22.01
N PHE A 20 -7.03 3.39 21.77
CA PHE A 20 -6.61 3.94 20.48
C PHE A 20 -5.31 3.31 20.00
N PHE A 21 -5.18 3.17 18.69
CA PHE A 21 -3.88 3.05 18.05
C PHE A 21 -3.35 4.46 17.76
N VAL A 22 -2.14 4.75 18.21
CA VAL A 22 -1.51 6.06 18.08
C VAL A 22 -0.33 5.94 17.14
N LYS A 23 -0.26 6.87 16.19
CA LYS A 23 0.88 7.07 15.29
C LYS A 23 1.43 8.47 15.50
N ALA A 24 2.71 8.56 15.83
CA ALA A 24 3.39 9.82 16.14
C ALA A 24 4.68 9.96 15.31
N VAL A 25 4.88 11.13 14.72
CA VAL A 25 6.08 11.48 13.95
C VAL A 25 6.63 12.84 14.40
N PRO A 26 7.96 13.06 14.32
CA PRO A 26 8.54 14.37 14.63
C PRO A 26 7.93 15.47 13.75
N ASN A 27 7.61 16.63 14.34
CA ASN A 27 7.11 17.79 13.63
C ASN A 27 8.25 18.52 12.89
N ARG A 28 8.74 17.90 11.83
CA ARG A 28 9.78 18.46 10.96
C ARG A 28 9.22 18.61 9.54
N PRO A 29 9.45 19.74 8.86
CA PRO A 29 8.96 19.94 7.50
C PRO A 29 9.40 18.83 6.54
N GLY A 30 8.49 18.36 5.69
CA GLY A 30 8.75 17.31 4.70
C GLY A 30 8.62 15.88 5.24
N GLY A 31 8.75 14.91 4.33
CA GLY A 31 8.88 13.49 4.67
C GLY A 31 7.70 12.96 5.49
N LEU A 32 8.00 12.46 6.71
CA LEU A 32 7.04 11.79 7.59
C LEU A 32 5.91 12.69 8.09
N ARG A 33 6.17 13.99 8.27
CA ARG A 33 5.12 14.92 8.66
C ARG A 33 4.07 15.04 7.56
N ASP A 34 4.53 15.18 6.32
CA ASP A 34 3.63 15.31 5.17
C ASP A 34 2.85 14.01 4.93
N SER A 35 3.46 12.84 5.17
CA SER A 35 2.76 11.55 5.05
C SER A 35 1.66 11.38 6.11
N VAL A 36 1.94 11.71 7.37
CA VAL A 36 0.92 11.68 8.44
C VAL A 36 -0.20 12.70 8.19
N LEU A 37 0.11 13.89 7.67
CA LEU A 37 -0.94 14.85 7.31
C LEU A 37 -1.78 14.39 6.13
N ARG A 38 -1.19 13.73 5.12
CA ARG A 38 -1.96 13.10 4.04
C ARG A 38 -2.89 12.01 4.56
N GLU A 39 -2.38 11.16 5.45
CA GLU A 39 -3.17 10.11 6.09
C GLU A 39 -4.36 10.70 6.86
N TRP A 40 -4.14 11.78 7.61
CA TRP A 40 -5.20 12.48 8.33
C TRP A 40 -6.29 13.03 7.40
N VAL A 41 -5.91 13.77 6.34
CA VAL A 41 -6.88 14.44 5.47
C VAL A 41 -7.60 13.47 4.54
N VAL A 42 -6.99 12.34 4.17
CA VAL A 42 -7.64 11.29 3.37
C VAL A 42 -8.56 10.40 4.22
N ASN A 43 -8.28 10.26 5.53
CA ASN A 43 -8.97 9.30 6.40
C ASN A 43 -10.49 9.33 6.28
N PRO A 44 -11.20 10.49 6.30
CA PRO A 44 -12.66 10.53 6.20
C PRO A 44 -13.23 9.82 4.96
N PHE A 45 -12.46 9.77 3.88
CA PHE A 45 -12.87 9.16 2.61
C PHE A 45 -12.56 7.66 2.54
N VAL A 46 -11.55 7.21 3.28
CA VAL A 46 -11.11 5.79 3.31
C VAL A 46 -11.65 5.00 4.51
N ARG A 47 -12.45 5.61 5.39
CA ARG A 47 -13.08 4.92 6.54
C ARG A 47 -13.86 3.64 6.22
N PRO A 48 -14.43 3.43 5.01
CA PRO A 48 -15.01 2.13 4.68
C PRO A 48 -13.99 0.98 4.79
N VAL A 49 -12.70 1.25 4.57
CA VAL A 49 -11.62 0.25 4.55
C VAL A 49 -10.51 0.53 5.57
N SER A 50 -10.52 1.68 6.25
CA SER A 50 -9.49 2.13 7.20
C SER A 50 -10.12 2.43 8.57
N PRO A 51 -9.41 2.22 9.69
CA PRO A 51 -9.87 2.69 11.00
C PRO A 51 -10.03 4.21 10.98
N ALA A 52 -11.01 4.74 11.73
CA ALA A 52 -11.24 6.17 11.75
C ALA A 52 -10.20 6.87 12.62
N VAL A 53 -9.66 7.99 12.13
CA VAL A 53 -8.93 8.95 12.97
C VAL A 53 -9.96 9.67 13.85
N GLN A 54 -9.85 9.49 15.16
CA GLN A 54 -10.73 10.07 16.17
C GLN A 54 -10.25 11.44 16.63
N TRP A 55 -8.94 11.64 16.68
CA TRP A 55 -8.33 12.90 17.08
C TRP A 55 -6.94 13.07 16.47
N GLN A 56 -6.50 14.32 16.42
CA GLN A 56 -5.16 14.73 16.01
C GLN A 56 -4.61 15.68 17.08
N ALA A 57 -3.30 15.63 17.31
CA ALA A 57 -2.58 16.57 18.14
C ALA A 57 -1.26 16.96 17.45
N GLU A 58 -0.88 18.23 17.54
CA GLU A 58 0.36 18.76 17.01
C GLU A 58 0.94 19.80 17.97
N ASP A 59 2.23 19.71 18.25
CA ASP A 59 3.01 20.73 18.94
C ASP A 59 4.34 21.00 18.20
N GLY A 60 5.27 21.74 18.81
CA GLY A 60 6.55 22.06 18.18
C GLY A 60 7.44 20.86 17.86
N ASP A 61 7.18 19.70 18.47
CA ASP A 61 8.04 18.52 18.41
C ASP A 61 7.37 17.34 17.71
N TRP A 62 6.04 17.22 17.75
CA TRP A 62 5.31 16.04 17.27
C TRP A 62 4.03 16.37 16.50
N VAL A 63 3.70 15.49 15.55
CA VAL A 63 2.36 15.32 14.97
C VAL A 63 1.88 13.92 15.33
N VAL A 64 0.66 13.83 15.88
CA VAL A 64 0.09 12.59 16.42
C VAL A 64 -1.32 12.39 15.90
N LEU A 65 -1.61 11.18 15.41
CA LEU A 65 -2.95 10.72 15.06
C LEU A 65 -3.39 9.60 16.01
N GLY A 66 -4.62 9.69 16.50
CA GLY A 66 -5.28 8.63 17.24
C GLY A 66 -6.37 7.97 16.41
N PHE A 67 -6.19 6.69 16.11
CA PHE A 67 -7.11 5.85 15.36
C PHE A 67 -7.93 4.96 16.29
N ASP A 68 -9.11 4.57 15.84
CA ASP A 68 -9.82 3.43 16.42
C ASP A 68 -8.89 2.21 16.47
N ARG A 69 -8.83 1.57 17.65
CA ARG A 69 -8.12 0.30 17.79
C ARG A 69 -8.81 -0.78 16.96
N ILE A 70 -8.04 -1.48 16.12
CA ILE A 70 -8.49 -2.69 15.44
C ILE A 70 -8.21 -3.88 16.36
N ASP A 71 -9.23 -4.68 16.65
CA ASP A 71 -9.05 -6.03 17.19
C ASP A 71 -8.95 -7.02 16.02
N GLY A 72 -7.72 -7.43 15.70
CA GLY A 72 -7.42 -8.23 14.52
C GLY A 72 -5.94 -8.61 14.45
N ARG A 73 -5.58 -9.33 13.39
CA ARG A 73 -4.21 -9.76 13.10
C ARG A 73 -3.78 -9.35 11.68
N SER A 74 -2.48 -9.24 11.44
CA SER A 74 -1.94 -9.12 10.07
C SER A 74 -2.44 -10.27 9.20
N ALA A 75 -2.63 -9.99 7.91
CA ALA A 75 -3.09 -10.96 6.94
C ALA A 75 -1.97 -11.92 6.53
N ASP A 76 -2.33 -13.18 6.28
CA ASP A 76 -1.39 -14.18 5.76
C ASP A 76 -1.50 -14.24 4.23
N PHE A 77 -0.40 -13.92 3.54
CA PHE A 77 -0.33 -13.90 2.07
C PHE A 77 0.20 -15.22 1.47
N SER A 78 0.45 -16.24 2.30
CA SER A 78 1.02 -17.50 1.84
C SER A 78 0.09 -18.32 0.94
N PRO A 79 0.64 -19.21 0.08
CA PRO A 79 -0.16 -20.11 -0.75
C PRO A 79 -1.17 -20.94 0.04
N GLY A 80 -2.44 -20.86 -0.33
CA GLY A 80 -3.52 -21.59 0.33
C GLY A 80 -4.08 -20.90 1.58
N SER A 81 -3.59 -19.72 1.94
CA SER A 81 -4.15 -18.91 3.02
C SER A 81 -5.64 -18.61 2.78
N SER A 82 -6.43 -18.75 3.85
CA SER A 82 -7.85 -18.38 3.87
C SER A 82 -8.09 -16.86 3.86
N ASP A 83 -7.04 -16.04 3.93
CA ASP A 83 -7.14 -14.58 3.91
C ASP A 83 -7.11 -14.00 2.50
N LEU A 84 -6.61 -14.73 1.50
CA LEU A 84 -6.51 -14.25 0.11
C LEU A 84 -7.84 -13.70 -0.44
N PRO A 85 -9.00 -14.38 -0.28
CA PRO A 85 -10.28 -13.81 -0.71
C PRO A 85 -10.64 -12.50 0.01
N LYS A 86 -10.23 -12.34 1.28
CA LYS A 86 -10.51 -11.14 2.08
C LYS A 86 -9.63 -9.96 1.67
N ILE A 87 -8.41 -10.23 1.22
CA ILE A 87 -7.48 -9.23 0.67
C ILE A 87 -8.01 -8.73 -0.69
N ILE A 88 -8.47 -9.64 -1.55
CA ILE A 88 -9.14 -9.27 -2.81
C ILE A 88 -10.39 -8.41 -2.54
N ASP A 89 -11.21 -8.77 -1.55
CA ASP A 89 -12.38 -7.97 -1.17
C ASP A 89 -12.00 -6.54 -0.75
N VAL A 90 -10.99 -6.36 0.11
CA VAL A 90 -10.59 -5.01 0.53
C VAL A 90 -10.00 -4.19 -0.63
N LEU A 91 -9.21 -4.79 -1.52
CA LEU A 91 -8.70 -4.12 -2.72
C LEU A 91 -9.84 -3.69 -3.66
N ASN A 92 -10.85 -4.54 -3.83
CA ASN A 92 -12.05 -4.21 -4.60
C ASN A 92 -12.85 -3.08 -3.94
N ARG A 93 -12.95 -3.05 -2.61
CA ARG A 93 -13.61 -1.95 -1.88
C ARG A 93 -12.82 -0.65 -2.02
N ILE A 94 -11.48 -0.69 -1.97
CA ILE A 94 -10.60 0.45 -2.23
C ILE A 94 -10.84 1.01 -3.63
N SER A 95 -10.88 0.15 -4.65
CA SER A 95 -11.08 0.58 -6.06
C SER A 95 -12.41 1.30 -6.32
N ARG A 96 -13.38 1.19 -5.40
CA ARG A 96 -14.69 1.86 -5.48
C ARG A 96 -14.72 3.21 -4.76
N ILE A 97 -13.69 3.55 -4.01
CA ILE A 97 -13.58 4.84 -3.33
C ILE A 97 -13.22 5.88 -4.39
N PRO A 98 -14.09 6.88 -4.65
CA PRO A 98 -13.75 7.96 -5.56
C PRO A 98 -12.54 8.71 -5.03
N ILE A 99 -11.68 9.18 -5.93
CA ILE A 99 -10.57 10.03 -5.51
C ILE A 99 -11.10 11.30 -4.80
N PRO A 100 -10.67 11.57 -3.57
CA PRO A 100 -11.06 12.80 -2.87
C PRO A 100 -10.43 14.02 -3.52
N GLU A 101 -11.12 15.16 -3.48
CA GLU A 101 -10.59 16.43 -4.00
C GLU A 101 -9.22 16.80 -3.40
N VAL A 102 -9.03 16.54 -2.10
CA VAL A 102 -7.75 16.77 -1.40
C VAL A 102 -6.58 15.98 -1.99
N ALA A 103 -6.87 14.84 -2.63
CA ALA A 103 -5.89 13.97 -3.29
C ALA A 103 -5.83 14.18 -4.81
N GLY A 104 -6.63 15.10 -5.36
CA GLY A 104 -6.78 15.28 -6.81
C GLY A 104 -5.48 15.61 -7.54
N ASP A 105 -4.56 16.31 -6.87
CA ASP A 105 -3.25 16.70 -7.41
C ASP A 105 -2.10 15.78 -6.94
N TRP A 106 -2.39 14.71 -6.20
CA TRP A 106 -1.39 13.77 -5.70
C TRP A 106 -1.07 12.70 -6.75
N GLU A 107 -0.59 13.12 -7.91
CA GLU A 107 -0.24 12.21 -9.00
C GLU A 107 0.83 11.20 -8.56
N GLU A 108 0.60 9.93 -8.88
CA GLU A 108 1.59 8.88 -8.65
C GLU A 108 2.73 9.00 -9.65
N THR A 109 3.95 9.13 -9.13
CA THR A 109 5.15 9.43 -9.92
C THR A 109 6.34 8.54 -9.59
N ARG A 110 6.23 7.64 -8.60
CA ARG A 110 7.35 6.80 -8.14
C ARG A 110 7.97 5.94 -9.25
N TRP A 111 7.15 5.50 -10.20
CA TRP A 111 7.60 4.66 -11.31
C TRP A 111 8.09 5.46 -12.53
N ASP A 112 7.92 6.79 -12.57
CA ASP A 112 8.24 7.62 -13.74
C ASP A 112 9.70 7.49 -14.16
N ALA A 113 10.62 7.53 -13.19
CA ALA A 113 12.05 7.43 -13.42
C ALA A 113 12.48 6.07 -14.00
N PHE A 114 11.60 5.06 -13.95
CA PHE A 114 11.86 3.69 -14.39
C PHE A 114 11.08 3.30 -15.66
N LEU A 115 10.30 4.24 -16.19
CA LEU A 115 9.50 4.11 -17.41
C LEU A 115 10.11 4.94 -18.55
N PRO A 116 10.06 4.45 -19.80
CA PRO A 116 10.21 5.31 -20.96
C PRO A 116 9.17 6.43 -20.94
N GLU A 117 9.52 7.65 -21.35
CA GLU A 117 8.62 8.81 -21.33
C GLU A 117 7.25 8.53 -21.99
N LYS A 118 7.25 7.82 -23.12
CA LYS A 118 6.04 7.42 -23.86
C LYS A 118 5.12 6.44 -23.09
N GLU A 119 5.65 5.72 -22.09
CA GLU A 119 4.92 4.74 -21.29
C GLU A 119 4.42 5.32 -19.97
N ILE A 120 4.85 6.53 -19.58
CA ILE A 120 4.39 7.18 -18.35
C ILE A 120 2.86 7.30 -18.31
N ALA A 121 2.23 7.65 -19.44
CA ALA A 121 0.77 7.76 -19.53
C ALA A 121 0.02 6.45 -19.22
N LEU A 122 0.68 5.27 -19.32
CA LEU A 122 0.07 3.97 -19.04
C LEU A 122 -0.17 3.73 -17.55
N VAL A 123 0.59 4.39 -16.68
CA VAL A 123 0.44 4.28 -15.21
C VAL A 123 -0.33 5.47 -14.61
N ARG A 124 -0.80 6.38 -15.45
CA ARG A 124 -1.67 7.49 -15.07
C ARG A 124 -3.13 7.07 -15.06
N GLY A 125 -3.94 7.74 -14.24
CA GLY A 125 -5.35 7.44 -14.10
C GLY A 125 -6.05 8.38 -13.13
N SER A 126 -7.27 8.01 -12.74
CA SER A 126 -8.12 8.80 -11.85
C SER A 126 -8.54 8.03 -10.59
N ASP A 127 -7.93 6.88 -10.35
CA ASP A 127 -8.25 6.03 -9.19
C ASP A 127 -7.41 6.43 -7.99
N LEU A 128 -8.00 6.31 -6.80
CA LEU A 128 -7.26 6.37 -5.54
C LEU A 128 -6.46 5.07 -5.38
N LEU A 129 -5.15 5.19 -5.24
CA LEU A 129 -4.25 4.05 -5.12
C LEU A 129 -3.97 3.71 -3.66
N TYR A 130 -3.89 2.41 -3.39
CA TYR A 130 -3.34 1.84 -2.17
C TYR A 130 -2.18 0.92 -2.55
N VAL A 131 -0.98 1.46 -2.42
CA VAL A 131 0.26 0.93 -3.01
C VAL A 131 1.16 0.23 -2.01
N ASP A 132 0.83 0.33 -0.72
CA ASP A 132 1.57 -0.30 0.36
C ASP A 132 0.87 -1.61 0.81
N VAL A 133 0.61 -2.48 -0.17
CA VAL A 133 -0.14 -3.73 0.01
C VAL A 133 0.75 -4.82 0.60
N GLN A 134 1.19 -4.65 1.84
CA GLN A 134 2.00 -5.63 2.56
C GLN A 134 1.22 -6.35 3.68
N PRO A 135 1.64 -7.56 4.11
CA PRO A 135 0.92 -8.35 5.10
C PRO A 135 0.53 -7.59 6.38
N ASP A 136 1.42 -6.76 6.90
CA ASP A 136 1.23 -6.01 8.14
C ASP A 136 0.29 -4.81 7.99
N ASN A 137 0.05 -4.34 6.77
CA ASN A 137 -0.87 -3.23 6.53
C ASN A 137 -2.29 -3.70 6.20
N ILE A 138 -2.53 -5.01 6.07
CA ILE A 138 -3.86 -5.59 5.90
C ILE A 138 -4.25 -6.33 7.17
N MET A 139 -5.22 -5.79 7.92
CA MET A 139 -5.66 -6.34 9.19
C MET A 139 -6.95 -7.15 9.02
N ILE A 140 -6.92 -8.42 9.42
CA ILE A 140 -8.09 -9.30 9.49
C ILE A 140 -8.75 -9.13 10.86
N GLY A 141 -9.81 -8.32 10.90
CA GLY A 141 -10.60 -8.08 12.11
C GLY A 141 -11.85 -8.96 12.20
N SER A 142 -12.59 -8.82 13.30
CA SER A 142 -13.87 -9.50 13.51
C SER A 142 -14.95 -8.93 12.57
N GLY A 143 -15.12 -9.54 11.41
CA GLY A 143 -16.20 -9.21 10.45
C GLY A 143 -15.82 -8.22 9.35
N GLN A 144 -14.61 -7.66 9.38
CA GLN A 144 -14.11 -6.79 8.31
C GLN A 144 -12.58 -6.87 8.20
N THR A 145 -12.10 -6.78 6.97
CA THR A 145 -10.70 -6.52 6.62
C THR A 145 -10.42 -5.03 6.52
N TRP A 146 -9.33 -4.58 7.12
CA TRP A 146 -8.88 -3.19 7.10
C TRP A 146 -7.58 -3.05 6.33
N ALA A 147 -7.43 -1.96 5.59
CA ALA A 147 -6.18 -1.47 5.04
C ALA A 147 -5.73 -0.28 5.91
N VAL A 148 -4.57 -0.39 6.54
CA VAL A 148 -3.97 0.65 7.38
C VAL A 148 -2.78 1.31 6.66
N ASP A 149 -2.19 2.32 7.29
CA ASP A 149 -1.05 3.08 6.76
C ASP A 149 -1.35 3.74 5.40
N TRP A 150 -2.30 4.67 5.42
CA TRP A 150 -2.62 5.53 4.27
C TRP A 150 -1.69 6.73 4.19
N GLU A 151 -0.39 6.50 4.30
CA GLU A 151 0.65 7.54 4.29
C GLU A 151 0.89 8.16 2.91
N TRP A 152 0.68 7.37 1.86
CA TRP A 152 0.91 7.78 0.46
C TRP A 152 -0.28 7.43 -0.46
N PRO A 153 -1.50 7.91 -0.15
CA PRO A 153 -2.58 7.91 -1.12
C PRO A 153 -2.16 8.75 -2.33
N THR A 154 -2.22 8.17 -3.51
CA THR A 154 -1.92 8.85 -4.76
C THR A 154 -3.00 8.58 -5.78
N LYS A 155 -3.02 9.39 -6.83
CA LYS A 155 -3.87 9.25 -8.00
C LYS A 155 -3.10 8.54 -9.10
N GLY A 156 -3.68 7.52 -9.71
CA GLY A 156 -3.07 6.87 -10.87
C GLY A 156 -3.96 5.79 -11.46
N ALA A 157 -3.37 4.88 -12.23
CA ALA A 157 -4.10 3.76 -12.82
C ALA A 157 -4.47 2.72 -11.74
N GLY A 158 -5.76 2.40 -11.58
CA GLY A 158 -6.25 1.55 -10.49
C GLY A 158 -5.60 0.16 -10.39
N PHE A 159 -5.09 -0.39 -11.49
CA PHE A 159 -4.41 -1.70 -11.51
C PHE A 159 -3.09 -1.72 -10.74
N ILE A 160 -2.51 -0.55 -10.41
CA ILE A 160 -1.25 -0.47 -9.67
C ILE A 160 -1.37 -1.11 -8.28
N SER A 161 -2.50 -0.93 -7.59
CA SER A 161 -2.73 -1.53 -6.27
C SER A 161 -2.69 -3.07 -6.32
N PRO A 162 -3.48 -3.77 -7.17
CA PRO A 162 -3.35 -5.22 -7.33
C PRO A 162 -1.99 -5.65 -7.91
N ALA A 163 -1.34 -4.85 -8.76
CA ALA A 163 0.00 -5.16 -9.25
C ALA A 163 1.07 -5.16 -8.13
N CYS A 164 0.97 -4.25 -7.16
CA CYS A 164 1.82 -4.30 -5.95
C CYS A 164 1.55 -5.58 -5.14
N PHE A 165 0.29 -6.03 -5.08
CA PHE A 165 -0.08 -7.27 -4.41
C PHE A 165 0.51 -8.52 -5.11
N VAL A 166 0.63 -8.53 -6.46
CA VAL A 166 1.29 -9.63 -7.19
C VAL A 166 2.71 -9.87 -6.67
N VAL A 167 3.50 -8.81 -6.52
CA VAL A 167 4.89 -8.91 -6.05
C VAL A 167 4.94 -9.46 -4.62
N GLN A 168 4.01 -9.02 -3.77
CA GLN A 168 3.91 -9.49 -2.38
C GLN A 168 3.51 -10.96 -2.29
N LEU A 169 2.62 -11.43 -3.15
CA LEU A 169 2.28 -12.86 -3.26
C LEU A 169 3.48 -13.70 -3.71
N ILE A 170 4.23 -13.23 -4.70
CA ILE A 170 5.42 -13.95 -5.20
C ILE A 170 6.49 -14.02 -4.11
N SER A 171 6.73 -12.93 -3.39
CA SER A 171 7.62 -12.95 -2.23
C SER A 171 7.12 -13.87 -1.11
N GLY A 172 5.81 -14.00 -0.96
CA GLY A 172 5.16 -14.96 -0.06
C GLY A 172 5.20 -16.42 -0.53
N GLY A 173 5.82 -16.72 -1.68
CA GLY A 173 6.01 -18.07 -2.20
C GLY A 173 5.04 -18.50 -3.30
N HIS A 174 4.21 -17.60 -3.83
CA HIS A 174 3.40 -17.90 -5.01
C HIS A 174 4.25 -17.94 -6.29
N SER A 175 3.84 -18.77 -7.27
CA SER A 175 4.33 -18.60 -8.63
C SER A 175 3.68 -17.36 -9.28
N PRO A 176 4.32 -16.71 -10.27
CA PRO A 176 3.73 -15.57 -10.99
C PRO A 176 2.34 -15.85 -11.56
N ALA A 177 2.14 -17.01 -12.21
CA ALA A 177 0.85 -17.39 -12.76
C ALA A 177 -0.23 -17.56 -11.67
N ALA A 178 0.14 -18.11 -10.51
CA ALA A 178 -0.79 -18.23 -9.38
C ALA A 178 -1.12 -16.86 -8.77
N ALA A 179 -0.14 -15.95 -8.68
CA ALA A 179 -0.36 -14.58 -8.20
C ALA A 179 -1.30 -13.81 -9.15
N GLU A 180 -1.09 -13.88 -10.47
CA GLU A 180 -1.99 -13.29 -11.47
C GLU A 180 -3.40 -13.87 -11.43
N THR A 181 -3.53 -15.18 -11.20
CA THR A 181 -4.84 -15.81 -11.02
C THR A 181 -5.60 -15.22 -9.83
N TRP A 182 -4.91 -14.91 -8.72
CA TRP A 182 -5.53 -14.26 -7.57
C TRP A 182 -5.97 -12.84 -7.89
N VAL A 183 -5.05 -12.00 -8.38
CA VAL A 183 -5.37 -10.58 -8.66
C VAL A 183 -6.32 -10.41 -9.85
N GLY A 184 -6.50 -11.43 -10.68
CA GLY A 184 -7.57 -11.50 -11.68
C GLY A 184 -8.98 -11.34 -11.10
N ASN A 185 -9.15 -11.52 -9.78
CA ASN A 185 -10.41 -11.27 -9.07
C ASN A 185 -10.54 -9.80 -8.58
N CYS A 186 -9.56 -8.95 -8.85
CA CYS A 186 -9.64 -7.51 -8.61
C CYS A 186 -10.26 -6.78 -9.81
N ILE A 187 -11.28 -5.96 -9.58
CA ILE A 187 -12.01 -5.21 -10.62
C ILE A 187 -11.06 -4.29 -11.40
N ALA A 188 -10.15 -3.62 -10.69
CA ALA A 188 -9.17 -2.72 -11.29
C ALA A 188 -8.11 -3.46 -12.12
N TRP A 189 -7.92 -4.76 -11.90
CA TRP A 189 -7.03 -5.59 -12.70
C TRP A 189 -7.72 -6.10 -13.97
N GLU A 190 -8.94 -6.62 -13.84
CA GLU A 190 -9.73 -7.17 -14.96
C GLU A 190 -9.93 -6.15 -16.09
N SER A 191 -10.05 -4.87 -15.75
CA SER A 191 -10.27 -3.77 -16.69
C SER A 191 -8.98 -3.13 -17.24
N ALA A 192 -7.81 -3.58 -16.80
CA ALA A 192 -6.54 -2.96 -17.13
C ALA A 192 -6.05 -3.35 -18.54
N ASP A 193 -5.36 -2.43 -19.21
CA ASP A 193 -4.61 -2.72 -20.42
C ASP A 193 -3.42 -3.64 -20.08
N PRO A 194 -3.31 -4.85 -20.67
CA PRO A 194 -2.17 -5.74 -20.44
C PRO A 194 -0.82 -5.06 -20.71
N ALA A 195 -0.72 -4.16 -21.70
CA ALA A 195 0.51 -3.43 -21.99
C ALA A 195 0.89 -2.45 -20.87
N ALA A 196 -0.09 -1.89 -20.16
CA ALA A 196 0.14 -1.05 -18.99
C ALA A 196 0.65 -1.88 -17.80
N ILE A 197 0.09 -3.09 -17.59
CA ILE A 197 0.59 -4.04 -16.60
C ILE A 197 2.04 -4.43 -16.91
N ASP A 198 2.36 -4.73 -18.17
CA ASP A 198 3.74 -5.08 -18.58
C ASP A 198 4.72 -3.93 -18.34
N ALA A 199 4.33 -2.69 -18.67
CA ALA A 199 5.14 -1.51 -18.43
C ALA A 199 5.38 -1.30 -16.93
N PHE A 200 4.33 -1.42 -16.12
CA PHE A 200 4.44 -1.34 -14.66
C PHE A 200 5.33 -2.45 -14.10
N ALA A 201 5.17 -3.71 -14.50
CA ALA A 201 5.97 -4.83 -14.00
C ALA A 201 7.47 -4.59 -14.20
N ARG A 202 7.87 -4.16 -15.40
CA ARG A 202 9.28 -3.79 -15.70
C ARG A 202 9.76 -2.60 -14.87
N ALA A 203 8.95 -1.55 -14.76
CA ALA A 203 9.30 -0.37 -13.99
C ALA A 203 9.45 -0.67 -12.50
N ASN A 204 8.54 -1.49 -11.96
CA ASN A 204 8.56 -1.91 -10.57
C ASN A 204 9.76 -2.81 -10.26
N ALA A 205 10.12 -3.74 -11.15
CA ALA A 205 11.35 -4.54 -11.00
C ALA A 205 12.59 -3.65 -10.88
N ARG A 206 12.72 -2.63 -11.75
CA ARG A 206 13.83 -1.66 -11.69
C ARG A 206 13.81 -0.80 -10.43
N LEU A 207 12.63 -0.34 -10.00
CA LEU A 207 12.47 0.41 -8.76
C LEU A 207 12.92 -0.42 -7.54
N GLN A 208 12.45 -1.66 -7.43
CA GLN A 208 12.78 -2.55 -6.32
C GLN A 208 14.28 -2.90 -6.32
N GLN A 209 14.87 -3.15 -7.49
CA GLN A 209 16.31 -3.33 -7.61
C GLN A 209 17.08 -2.09 -7.13
N HIS A 210 16.66 -0.88 -7.55
CA HIS A 210 17.29 0.36 -7.10
C HIS A 210 17.22 0.53 -5.58
N LEU A 211 16.08 0.18 -4.96
CA LEU A 211 15.92 0.23 -3.50
C LEU A 211 16.83 -0.79 -2.80
N ALA A 212 16.90 -2.03 -3.28
CA ALA A 212 17.77 -3.07 -2.74
C ALA A 212 19.26 -2.71 -2.84
N GLU A 213 19.69 -2.10 -3.95
CA GLU A 213 21.07 -1.61 -4.13
C GLU A 213 21.39 -0.43 -3.20
N ARG A 214 20.39 0.42 -2.93
CA ARG A 214 20.55 1.60 -2.07
C ARG A 214 20.61 1.25 -0.58
N PHE A 215 19.91 0.21 -0.16
CA PHE A 215 19.80 -0.23 1.24
C PHE A 215 20.10 -1.73 1.35
N PRO A 216 21.35 -2.16 1.05
CA PRO A 216 21.71 -3.58 0.97
C PRO A 216 21.65 -4.32 2.30
N GLU A 217 21.60 -3.61 3.43
CA GLU A 217 21.44 -4.17 4.77
C GLU A 217 20.02 -4.68 5.06
N GLU A 218 19.02 -4.22 4.29
CA GLU A 218 17.60 -4.56 4.45
C GLU A 218 17.26 -5.78 3.57
N SER A 219 17.44 -6.99 4.09
CA SER A 219 17.31 -8.23 3.30
C SER A 219 15.96 -8.40 2.59
N TRP A 220 14.88 -7.88 3.18
CA TRP A 220 13.55 -7.92 2.60
C TRP A 220 13.45 -7.12 1.28
N LEU A 221 14.27 -6.08 1.07
CA LEU A 221 14.32 -5.36 -0.20
C LEU A 221 14.90 -6.23 -1.33
N ALA A 222 15.86 -7.09 -1.01
CA ALA A 222 16.40 -8.05 -1.99
C ALA A 222 15.37 -9.12 -2.37
N GLU A 223 14.54 -9.56 -1.41
CA GLU A 223 13.42 -10.47 -1.65
C GLU A 223 12.36 -9.82 -2.55
N MET A 224 11.98 -8.56 -2.27
CA MET A 224 11.08 -7.77 -3.12
C MET A 224 11.62 -7.58 -4.54
N ALA A 225 12.90 -7.26 -4.68
CA ALA A 225 13.55 -7.11 -5.99
C ALA A 225 13.50 -8.41 -6.80
N THR A 226 13.82 -9.53 -6.16
CA THR A 226 13.75 -10.87 -6.78
C THR A 226 12.31 -11.20 -7.21
N ALA A 227 11.33 -10.96 -6.35
CA ALA A 227 9.92 -11.23 -6.66
C ALA A 227 9.42 -10.37 -7.84
N ALA A 228 9.79 -9.09 -7.87
CA ALA A 228 9.42 -8.18 -8.94
C ALA A 228 10.09 -8.53 -10.29
N GLU A 229 11.36 -8.95 -10.26
CA GLU A 229 12.08 -9.43 -11.45
C GLU A 229 11.44 -10.72 -12.00
N VAL A 230 11.17 -11.71 -11.14
CA VAL A 230 10.51 -12.96 -11.52
C VAL A 230 9.13 -12.71 -12.15
N TRP A 231 8.38 -11.73 -11.64
CA TRP A 231 7.12 -11.34 -12.25
C TRP A 231 7.31 -10.67 -13.62
N ALA A 232 8.23 -9.72 -13.74
CA ALA A 232 8.51 -9.04 -15.00
C ALA A 232 8.96 -10.02 -16.10
N ASP A 233 9.81 -11.00 -15.76
CA ASP A 233 10.26 -12.05 -16.68
C ASP A 233 9.09 -12.96 -17.12
N HIS A 234 8.19 -13.30 -16.20
CA HIS A 234 6.99 -14.06 -16.53
C HIS A 234 6.11 -13.33 -17.57
N ARG A 235 5.90 -12.02 -17.38
CA ARG A 235 5.14 -11.17 -18.32
C ARG A 235 5.79 -11.07 -19.70
N LEU A 236 7.13 -11.09 -19.76
CA LEU A 236 7.86 -11.01 -21.04
C LEU A 236 7.91 -12.33 -21.81
N ALA A 237 7.70 -13.47 -21.14
CA ALA A 237 7.76 -14.79 -21.73
C ALA A 237 6.43 -15.30 -22.29
N GLY A 238 5.30 -14.68 -21.90
CA GLY A 238 3.94 -15.00 -22.36
C GLY A 238 3.51 -14.12 -23.53
#